data_AF-A0A5K1F6B2-F1
#
_entry.id   AF-A0A5K1F6B2-F1
#
_cell.length_a   1.000
_cell.length_b   1.000
_cell.length_c   1.000
_cell.angle_alpha   90.00
_cell.angle_beta   90.00
_cell.angle_gamma   90.00
#
_symmetry.space_group_name_H-M   'P 1'
#
loop_
_entity.id
_entity.type
_entity.pdbx_description
1 polymer ?
#
loop_
_entity_poly.entity_id
_entity_poly.type
_entity_poly.pdbx_seq_one_letter_code
_entity_poly.pdbx_strand_id
1 'polypeptide(L)' 'FLSVKRESGHVTVADLPATLAKNKRFSEKLTEEEIAAFLGETYPNTEEEIDFEAYLR' A
#
# COMPACT_ATOMS: atom_id res chain seq x y z
N PHE A 1 -14.06 -5.98 6.61
CA PHE A 1 -12.95 -5.29 5.91
C PHE A 1 -11.56 -5.66 6.45
N LEU A 2 -11.41 -6.25 7.66
CA LEU A 2 -10.12 -6.67 8.24
C LEU A 2 -9.73 -8.14 7.95
N SER A 3 -9.91 -8.61 6.71
CA SER A 3 -9.52 -9.99 6.37
C SER A 3 -8.87 -10.10 5.00
N VAL A 4 -8.16 -9.06 4.57
CA VAL A 4 -7.10 -9.20 3.55
C VAL A 4 -5.79 -9.40 4.28
N LYS A 5 -5.77 -10.37 5.20
CA LYS A 5 -4.54 -11.04 5.58
C LYS A 5 -4.24 -11.95 4.40
N ARG A 6 -3.53 -11.44 3.39
CA ARG A 6 -2.82 -12.32 2.45
C ARG A 6 -2.05 -13.32 3.32
N GLU A 7 -2.03 -14.58 2.90
CA GLU A 7 -1.38 -15.71 3.59
C GLU A 7 0.05 -15.43 4.10
N SER A 8 0.71 -14.35 3.67
CA SER A 8 2.04 -13.95 4.14
C SER A 8 2.08 -12.99 5.33
N GLY A 9 1.00 -12.37 5.82
CA GLY A 9 1.05 -11.50 7.03
C GLY A 9 1.88 -10.22 6.93
N HIS A 10 2.52 -9.99 5.78
CA HIS A 10 3.51 -8.93 5.55
C HIS A 10 3.12 -8.20 4.26
N VAL A 11 2.92 -6.89 4.33
CA VAL A 11 2.67 -6.03 3.17
C VAL A 11 3.96 -5.28 2.89
N THR A 12 4.45 -5.32 1.65
CA THR A 12 5.62 -4.53 1.28
C THR A 12 5.21 -3.21 0.65
N VAL A 13 6.15 -2.26 0.61
CA VAL A 13 5.95 -0.99 -0.12
C VAL A 13 5.58 -1.23 -1.59
N ALA A 14 6.08 -2.30 -2.22
CA ALA A 14 5.71 -2.68 -3.59
C ALA A 14 4.26 -3.16 -3.72
N ASP A 15 3.67 -3.72 -2.66
CA ASP A 15 2.28 -4.17 -2.64
C ASP A 15 1.30 -3.05 -2.31
N LEU A 16 1.77 -1.97 -1.67
CA LEU A 16 0.92 -0.85 -1.27
C LEU A 16 0.15 -0.19 -2.42
N PRO A 17 0.74 0.15 -3.58
CA PRO A 17 0.03 0.80 -4.68
C PRO A 17 -1.22 0.02 -5.08
N ALA A 18 -1.06 -1.27 -5.34
CA ALA A 18 -2.15 -2.15 -5.72
C ALA A 18 -3.18 -2.34 -4.59
N THR A 19 -2.75 -2.28 -3.33
CA THR A 19 -3.63 -2.48 -2.16
C THR A 19 -4.44 -1.22 -1.85
N LEU A 20 -3.81 -0.05 -1.94
CA LEU A 20 -4.44 1.25 -1.74
C LEU A 20 -5.35 1.59 -2.93
N ALA A 21 -4.92 1.34 -4.17
CA ALA A 21 -5.75 1.54 -5.36
C ALA A 21 -6.99 0.61 -5.40
N LYS A 22 -6.96 -0.54 -4.70
CA LYS A 22 -8.14 -1.40 -4.52
C LYS A 22 -9.11 -0.90 -3.46
N ASN A 23 -8.68 -0.01 -2.58
CA ASN A 23 -9.57 0.59 -1.59
C ASN A 23 -10.37 1.72 -2.23
N LYS A 24 -11.71 1.56 -2.32
CA LYS A 24 -12.62 2.55 -2.93
C LYS A 24 -12.37 4.00 -2.49
N ARG A 25 -12.04 4.21 -1.22
CA ARG A 25 -11.81 5.54 -0.64
C ARG A 25 -10.54 6.22 -1.17
N PHE A 26 -9.53 5.43 -1.49
CA PHE A 26 -8.26 5.90 -2.06
C PHE A 26 -8.33 5.93 -3.58
N SER A 27 -8.97 4.94 -4.22
CA SER A 27 -9.14 4.88 -5.69
C SER A 27 -9.94 6.05 -6.27
N GLU A 28 -10.78 6.71 -5.48
CA GLU A 28 -11.50 7.93 -5.88
C GLU A 28 -10.62 9.19 -5.90
N LYS A 29 -9.46 9.15 -5.24
CA LYS A 29 -8.59 10.33 -5.04
C LYS A 29 -7.16 10.15 -5.52
N LEU A 30 -6.68 8.92 -5.59
CA LEU A 30 -5.30 8.55 -5.88
C LEU A 30 -5.32 7.32 -6.79
N THR A 31 -4.59 7.39 -7.90
CA THR A 31 -4.39 6.25 -8.78
C THR A 31 -3.23 5.38 -8.30
N GLU A 32 -3.15 4.13 -8.77
CA GLU A 32 -2.03 3.23 -8.47
C GLU A 32 -0.68 3.88 -8.81
N GLU A 33 -0.60 4.59 -9.93
CA GLU A 33 0.61 5.27 -10.40
C GLU A 33 1.04 6.41 -9.47
N GLU A 34 0.10 7.23 -8.99
CA GLU A 34 0.40 8.31 -8.03
C GLU A 34 0.87 7.76 -6.69
N ILE A 35 0.26 6.67 -6.24
CA ILE A 35 0.64 6.00 -4.99
C ILE A 35 2.03 5.37 -5.15
N ALA A 36 2.32 4.71 -6.28
CA ALA A 36 3.63 4.15 -6.56
C ALA A 36 4.72 5.22 -6.64
N ALA A 37 4.44 6.38 -7.27
CA ALA A 37 5.35 7.51 -7.32
C ALA A 37 5.64 8.06 -5.92
N PHE A 38 4.60 8.32 -5.13
CA PHE A 38 4.73 8.83 -3.76
C PHE A 38 5.52 7.87 -2.86
N LEU A 39 5.29 6.57 -3.00
CA LEU A 39 6.00 5.55 -2.26
C LEU A 39 7.44 5.39 -2.73
N GLY A 40 7.73 5.50 -4.02
CA GLY A 40 9.09 5.49 -4.53
C GLY A 40 9.92 6.71 -4.08
N GLU A 41 9.27 7.86 -3.84
CA GLU A 41 9.91 9.04 -3.26
C GLU A 41 10.14 8.92 -1.75
N THR A 42 9.18 8.30 -1.03
CA THR A 42 9.21 8.20 0.44
C THR A 42 10.04 7.02 0.93
N TYR A 43 9.96 5.89 0.23
CA TYR A 43 10.58 4.62 0.58
C TYR A 43 11.60 4.25 -0.50
N PRO A 44 12.90 4.42 -0.23
CA PRO A 44 13.95 4.04 -1.18
C PRO A 44 14.06 2.52 -1.38
N ASN A 45 13.43 1.72 -0.51
CA ASN A 45 13.38 0.28 -0.62
C ASN A 45 11.93 -0.19 -0.73
N THR A 46 11.53 -0.65 -1.91
CA THR A 46 10.17 -1.12 -2.17
C THR A 46 9.90 -2.53 -1.64
N GLU A 47 10.94 -3.28 -1.31
CA GLU A 47 10.86 -4.60 -0.68
C GLU A 47 10.77 -4.51 0.84
N GLU A 48 10.85 -3.29 1.39
CA GLU A 48 10.70 -3.06 2.82
C GLU A 48 9.30 -3.47 3.26
N GLU A 49 9.28 -4.26 4.32
CA GLU A 49 8.07 -4.75 4.94
C GLU A 49 7.47 -3.66 5.81
N ILE A 50 6.20 -3.38 5.61
CA ILE A 50 5.49 -2.33 6.32
C ILE A 50 4.24 -2.86 6.99
N ASP A 51 3.89 -2.20 8.09
CA ASP A 51 2.63 -2.44 8.74
C ASP A 51 1.55 -1.57 8.09
N PHE A 52 0.69 -2.19 7.28
CA PHE A 52 -0.38 -1.50 6.57
C PHE A 52 -1.39 -0.83 7.50
N GLU A 53 -1.68 -1.45 8.66
CA GLU A 53 -2.59 -0.87 9.64
C GLU A 53 -1.96 0.35 10.31
N ALA A 54 -0.66 0.32 10.59
CA ALA A 54 0.08 1.48 11.09
C ALA A 54 0.18 2.60 10.05
N TYR A 55 0.36 2.27 8.77
CA TYR A 55 0.39 3.25 7.68
C TYR A 55 -0.94 4.00 7.48
N LEU A 56 -2.07 3.33 7.76
CA LEU A 56 -3.40 3.94 7.63
C LEU A 56 -3.85 4.76 8.84
N ARG A 57 -3.13 4.67 9.97
CA ARG A 57 -3.51 5.29 11.24
C ARG A 57 -3.06 6.74 11.33
#